data_AF-A0A850L2L8-F1
#
_entry.id   AF-A0A850L2L8-F1
#
_cell.length_a   1.000
_cell.length_b   1.000
_cell.length_c   1.000
_cell.angle_alpha   90.00
_cell.angle_beta   90.00
_cell.angle_gamma   90.00
#
_symmetry.space_group_name_H-M   'P 1'
#
loop_
_entity.id
_entity.type
_entity.pdbx_description
1 polymer ?
#
loop_
_entity_poly.entity_id
_entity_poly.type
_entity_poly.pdbx_seq_one_letter_code
_entity_poly.pdbx_strand_id
1 'polypeptide(L)'
;MTVKSSNAVPKSEQQVKNLAKPGRRLFKKLLWAEIVGLLLLGFLLLLFNGLLAKPIPDSYIPISGGDLQISFSGDFTQQEVHIVERWLAEMTDAVETVYGQFPLAKPHVRIYRANSGSGPVPWGQINRPAKSRVDLHVNLNFDYPTIRDDWTAVHELSHLLLPYAGSRDSWFSEGLASYYQNIARANAGLLSERQAWQKLYQGFRRGEQNTERRTMPLFEAVKSRRGNTMRIYWTGAAYFLMADVRLRQESNGLQSLASVLKQYRACCLPNHNTVPVLRTIKKLDQLSNSKTFSELYQQIINSQQFPDYKKAFAQLGIDVRWGGVRFSDEQTKQQLRQSITKPASQ
;
A
#
# COMPACT_ATOMS: atom_id res chain seq x y z
N MET A 1 52.65 -35.30 -38.44
CA MET A 1 52.96 -36.71 -38.75
C MET A 1 51.72 -37.52 -38.37
N THR A 2 51.00 -38.30 -39.18
CA THR A 2 51.10 -38.81 -40.55
C THR A 2 49.70 -39.43 -40.81
N VAL A 3 48.88 -38.88 -41.73
CA VAL A 3 48.53 -39.39 -43.08
C VAL A 3 48.16 -40.90 -43.18
N LYS A 4 46.96 -41.15 -43.75
CA LYS A 4 46.57 -42.17 -44.77
C LYS A 4 45.25 -41.65 -45.40
N SER A 5 45.14 -41.13 -46.63
CA SER A 5 45.33 -41.70 -48.00
C SER A 5 44.56 -43.01 -48.22
N SER A 6 43.88 -43.32 -49.33
CA SER A 6 43.51 -42.69 -50.61
C SER A 6 42.60 -43.72 -51.34
N ASN A 7 41.72 -43.39 -52.30
CA ASN A 7 41.92 -43.53 -53.77
C ASN A 7 40.56 -43.29 -54.47
N ALA A 8 40.44 -42.33 -55.42
CA ALA A 8 40.46 -42.45 -56.91
C ALA A 8 39.07 -42.78 -57.54
N VAL A 9 38.35 -41.93 -58.33
CA VAL A 9 38.55 -41.28 -59.68
C VAL A 9 38.47 -42.31 -60.85
N PRO A 10 37.90 -42.09 -62.09
CA PRO A 10 37.61 -40.85 -62.87
C PRO A 10 36.36 -40.74 -63.82
N LYS A 11 36.13 -39.49 -64.31
CA LYS A 11 35.82 -38.91 -65.67
C LYS A 11 34.78 -39.50 -66.66
N SER A 12 33.91 -38.63 -67.22
CA SER A 12 33.96 -37.95 -68.56
C SER A 12 32.63 -37.20 -68.82
N GLU A 13 32.58 -35.89 -69.11
CA GLU A 13 32.83 -35.16 -70.38
C GLU A 13 31.82 -35.43 -71.52
N GLN A 14 30.87 -34.49 -71.77
CA GLN A 14 30.65 -33.86 -73.09
C GLN A 14 29.48 -32.85 -73.12
N GLN A 15 29.79 -31.68 -73.69
CA GLN A 15 28.90 -30.61 -74.13
C GLN A 15 27.99 -31.08 -75.29
N VAL A 16 26.87 -30.36 -75.56
CA VAL A 16 26.50 -29.87 -76.92
C VAL A 16 25.22 -29.01 -76.92
N LYS A 17 25.43 -27.76 -77.35
CA LYS A 17 24.63 -26.86 -78.23
C LYS A 17 23.31 -26.19 -77.78
N ASN A 18 23.40 -24.86 -77.83
CA ASN A 18 22.38 -23.83 -78.04
C ASN A 18 21.36 -24.12 -79.15
N LEU A 19 20.12 -23.64 -78.96
CA LEU A 19 19.25 -23.06 -80.00
C LEU A 19 18.30 -22.03 -79.36
N ALA A 20 18.36 -20.79 -79.85
CA ALA A 20 17.57 -19.66 -79.40
C ALA A 20 16.19 -19.59 -80.11
N LYS A 21 15.14 -19.13 -79.40
CA LYS A 21 14.04 -18.30 -79.96
C LYS A 21 13.40 -17.41 -78.88
N PRO A 22 13.10 -16.13 -79.16
CA PRO A 22 12.51 -15.17 -78.21
C PRO A 22 10.99 -15.05 -78.37
N GLY A 23 10.31 -14.61 -77.30
CA GLY A 23 8.97 -14.03 -77.40
C GLY A 23 7.95 -14.61 -76.43
N ARG A 24 7.79 -13.96 -75.26
CA ARG A 24 6.56 -13.85 -74.44
C ARG A 24 6.89 -13.18 -73.10
N ARG A 25 7.28 -11.90 -73.15
CA ARG A 25 7.37 -11.02 -71.97
C ARG A 25 6.43 -9.84 -72.19
N LEU A 26 5.12 -10.03 -72.06
CA LEU A 26 4.19 -8.88 -71.92
C LEU A 26 2.85 -9.21 -71.24
N PHE A 27 2.46 -10.49 -71.08
CA PHE A 27 1.16 -10.84 -70.48
C PHE A 27 1.15 -11.17 -68.98
N LYS A 28 2.25 -10.97 -68.25
CA LYS A 28 2.32 -11.25 -66.80
C LYS A 28 2.37 -10.00 -65.90
N LYS A 29 2.38 -8.79 -66.46
CA LYS A 29 2.50 -7.55 -65.66
C LYS A 29 1.18 -6.89 -65.27
N LEU A 30 0.05 -7.23 -65.88
CA LEU A 30 -1.24 -6.60 -65.54
C LEU A 30 -2.03 -7.31 -64.43
N LEU A 31 -1.80 -8.60 -64.15
CA LEU A 31 -2.54 -9.30 -63.08
C LEU A 31 -1.96 -9.12 -61.67
N TRP A 32 -0.77 -8.54 -61.55
CA TRP A 32 -0.10 -8.31 -60.26
C TRP A 32 -0.40 -6.93 -59.64
N ALA A 33 -0.89 -5.97 -60.43
CA ALA A 33 -1.15 -4.62 -59.94
C ALA A 33 -2.46 -4.52 -59.12
N GLU A 34 -3.49 -5.29 -59.47
CA GLU A 34 -4.77 -5.27 -58.74
C GLU A 34 -4.74 -6.09 -57.44
N ILE A 35 -3.97 -7.18 -57.39
CA ILE A 35 -3.83 -8.01 -56.19
C ILE A 35 -2.99 -7.31 -55.11
N VAL A 36 -1.96 -6.55 -55.51
CA VAL A 36 -1.13 -5.77 -54.59
C VAL A 36 -1.88 -4.54 -54.07
N GLY A 37 -2.78 -3.94 -54.87
CA GLY A 37 -3.65 -2.84 -54.44
C GLY A 37 -4.70 -3.22 -53.39
N LEU A 38 -5.34 -4.39 -53.53
CA LEU A 38 -6.31 -4.91 -52.56
C LEU A 38 -5.66 -5.41 -51.26
N LEU A 39 -4.43 -5.96 -51.34
CA LEU A 39 -3.65 -6.34 -50.15
C LEU A 39 -3.11 -5.11 -49.40
N LEU A 40 -2.75 -4.02 -50.09
CA LEU A 40 -2.36 -2.76 -49.44
C LEU A 40 -3.54 -2.01 -48.82
N LEU A 41 -4.75 -2.07 -49.40
CA LEU A 41 -5.96 -1.53 -48.75
C LEU A 41 -6.37 -2.35 -47.52
N GLY A 42 -6.26 -3.68 -47.59
CA GLY A 42 -6.49 -4.58 -46.45
C GLY A 42 -5.44 -4.40 -45.34
N PHE A 43 -4.18 -4.13 -45.69
CA PHE A 43 -3.11 -3.87 -44.72
C PHE A 43 -3.21 -2.46 -44.12
N LEU A 44 -3.68 -1.45 -44.86
CA LEU A 44 -3.98 -0.12 -44.30
C LEU A 44 -5.21 -0.12 -43.37
N LEU A 45 -6.21 -0.96 -43.64
CA LEU A 45 -7.38 -1.17 -42.76
C LEU A 45 -7.07 -2.05 -41.53
N LEU A 46 -6.03 -2.89 -41.60
CA LEU A 46 -5.55 -3.67 -40.45
C LEU A 46 -4.54 -2.90 -39.57
N LEU A 47 -3.88 -1.87 -40.09
CA LEU A 47 -2.99 -1.00 -39.31
C LEU A 47 -3.73 0.08 -38.50
N PHE A 48 -5.04 0.25 -38.70
CA PHE A 48 -5.88 1.21 -37.98
C PHE A 48 -6.90 0.58 -37.03
N ASN A 49 -6.77 -0.71 -36.72
CA ASN A 49 -7.49 -1.38 -35.64
C ASN A 49 -6.52 -1.86 -34.54
N GLY A 50 -5.41 -1.13 -34.35
CA GLY A 50 -4.86 -1.05 -33.02
C GLY A 50 -5.95 -0.40 -32.15
N LEU A 51 -6.76 -1.23 -31.48
CA LEU A 51 -7.54 -0.79 -30.33
C LEU A 51 -6.51 -0.22 -29.34
N LEU A 52 -6.21 1.07 -29.48
CA LEU A 52 -5.72 1.86 -28.37
C LEU A 52 -6.85 1.75 -27.35
N ALA A 53 -6.68 0.88 -26.35
CA ALA A 53 -7.58 0.82 -25.21
C ALA A 53 -7.82 2.27 -24.80
N LYS A 54 -9.08 2.72 -24.88
CA LYS A 54 -9.41 4.10 -24.51
C LYS A 54 -8.88 4.31 -23.08
N PRO A 55 -8.12 5.38 -22.83
CA PRO A 55 -7.63 5.63 -21.49
C PRO A 55 -8.83 5.67 -20.54
N ILE A 56 -8.76 4.90 -19.46
CA ILE A 56 -9.79 4.89 -18.43
C ILE A 56 -9.80 6.30 -17.84
N PRO A 57 -10.93 7.02 -17.88
CA PRO A 57 -10.98 8.36 -17.31
C PRO A 57 -10.72 8.29 -15.81
N ASP A 58 -10.12 9.35 -15.28
CA ASP A 58 -10.02 9.50 -13.83
C ASP A 58 -11.42 9.46 -13.21
N SER A 59 -11.51 8.82 -12.05
CA SER A 59 -12.75 8.64 -11.31
C SER A 59 -12.64 9.30 -9.94
N TYR A 60 -13.77 9.58 -9.30
CA TYR A 60 -13.82 10.37 -8.07
C TYR A 60 -14.75 9.74 -7.06
N ILE A 61 -14.26 9.53 -5.85
CA ILE A 61 -15.06 9.08 -4.69
C ILE A 61 -15.30 10.29 -3.78
N PRO A 62 -16.57 10.65 -3.48
CA PRO A 62 -16.87 11.70 -2.51
C PRO A 62 -16.30 11.34 -1.13
N ILE A 63 -15.66 12.32 -0.48
CA ILE A 63 -15.14 12.21 0.88
C ILE A 63 -15.55 13.43 1.70
N SER A 64 -15.41 13.37 3.03
CA SER A 64 -15.71 14.51 3.89
C SER A 64 -14.79 15.70 3.58
N GLY A 65 -15.35 16.70 2.91
CA GLY A 65 -14.66 17.95 2.58
C GLY A 65 -13.93 17.96 1.23
N GLY A 66 -14.20 17.01 0.33
CA GLY A 66 -13.69 17.02 -1.03
C GLY A 66 -13.92 15.69 -1.77
N ASP A 67 -12.99 15.34 -2.66
CA ASP A 67 -13.09 14.13 -3.48
C ASP A 67 -11.73 13.42 -3.55
N LEU A 68 -11.75 12.09 -3.43
CA LEU A 68 -10.60 11.24 -3.71
C LEU A 68 -10.53 10.96 -5.20
N GLN A 69 -9.47 11.43 -5.85
CA GLN A 69 -9.19 11.15 -7.25
C GLN A 69 -8.58 9.74 -7.38
N ILE A 70 -9.07 8.98 -8.36
CA ILE A 70 -8.57 7.66 -8.73
C ILE A 70 -8.10 7.71 -10.18
N SER A 71 -6.87 7.24 -10.41
CA SER A 71 -6.36 7.02 -11.78
C SER A 71 -5.93 5.56 -11.94
N PHE A 72 -6.26 4.95 -13.07
CA PHE A 72 -5.90 3.57 -13.39
C PHE A 72 -4.69 3.52 -14.33
N SER A 73 -3.77 2.59 -14.06
CA SER A 73 -2.57 2.36 -14.86
C SER A 73 -2.52 0.90 -15.29
N GLY A 74 -2.71 0.68 -16.60
CA GLY A 74 -2.86 -0.63 -17.22
C GLY A 74 -4.28 -0.87 -17.73
N ASP A 75 -4.51 -2.05 -18.27
CA ASP A 75 -5.82 -2.42 -18.84
C ASP A 75 -6.76 -2.90 -17.73
N PHE A 76 -7.89 -2.21 -17.56
CA PHE A 76 -9.00 -2.65 -16.71
C PHE A 76 -10.30 -2.63 -17.51
N THR A 77 -11.13 -3.64 -17.28
CA THR A 77 -12.51 -3.63 -17.73
C THR A 77 -13.36 -2.69 -16.85
N GLN A 78 -14.52 -2.27 -17.34
CA GLN A 78 -15.42 -1.43 -16.56
C GLN A 78 -15.91 -2.09 -15.27
N GLN A 79 -16.09 -3.41 -15.29
CA GLN A 79 -16.46 -4.19 -14.11
C GLN A 79 -15.35 -4.16 -13.05
N GLU A 80 -14.09 -4.31 -13.48
CA GLU A 80 -12.94 -4.24 -12.58
C GLU A 80 -12.74 -2.85 -11.99
N VAL A 81 -12.98 -1.79 -12.76
CA VAL A 81 -13.01 -0.41 -12.26
C VAL A 81 -14.03 -0.28 -11.12
N HIS A 82 -15.28 -0.73 -11.33
CA HIS A 82 -16.32 -0.69 -10.30
C HIS A 82 -15.95 -1.49 -9.04
N ILE A 83 -15.31 -2.65 -9.20
CA ILE A 83 -14.82 -3.47 -8.08
C ILE A 83 -13.79 -2.68 -7.25
N VAL A 84 -12.83 -2.05 -7.92
CA VAL A 84 -11.77 -1.26 -7.27
C VAL A 84 -12.34 -0.01 -6.61
N GLU A 85 -13.25 0.71 -7.27
CA GLU A 85 -13.89 1.91 -6.71
C GLU A 85 -14.69 1.58 -5.46
N ARG A 86 -15.52 0.53 -5.50
CA ARG A 86 -16.27 0.06 -4.33
C ARG A 86 -15.34 -0.29 -3.17
N TRP A 87 -14.29 -1.05 -3.47
CA TRP A 87 -13.29 -1.42 -2.46
C TRP A 87 -12.60 -0.17 -1.87
N LEU A 88 -12.12 0.75 -2.71
CA LEU A 88 -11.46 1.98 -2.25
C LEU A 88 -12.39 2.89 -1.45
N ALA A 89 -13.68 2.93 -1.76
CA ALA A 89 -14.66 3.65 -0.96
C ALA A 89 -14.69 3.09 0.47
N GLU A 90 -14.82 1.77 0.63
CA GLU A 90 -14.81 1.13 1.96
C GLU A 90 -13.49 1.37 2.73
N MET A 91 -12.34 1.37 2.03
CA MET A 91 -11.04 1.62 2.67
C MET A 91 -10.84 3.09 3.06
N THR A 92 -11.38 4.00 2.25
CA THR A 92 -11.38 5.45 2.49
C THR A 92 -12.27 5.78 3.69
N ASP A 93 -13.49 5.24 3.71
CA ASP A 93 -14.44 5.38 4.83
C ASP A 93 -13.79 4.89 6.13
N ALA A 94 -13.09 3.75 6.10
CA ALA A 94 -12.36 3.26 7.25
C ALA A 94 -11.39 4.30 7.83
N VAL A 95 -10.59 4.95 6.99
CA VAL A 95 -9.66 6.00 7.47
C VAL A 95 -10.42 7.26 7.93
N GLU A 96 -11.53 7.62 7.31
CA GLU A 96 -12.36 8.74 7.79
C GLU A 96 -12.89 8.54 9.20
N THR A 97 -13.24 7.30 9.56
CA THR A 97 -13.76 6.98 10.90
C THR A 97 -12.78 7.28 12.04
N VAL A 98 -11.48 7.47 11.74
CA VAL A 98 -10.47 7.80 12.75
C VAL A 98 -10.84 9.08 13.49
N TYR A 99 -11.30 10.12 12.80
CA TYR A 99 -11.73 11.36 13.45
C TYR A 99 -12.92 12.07 12.76
N GLY A 100 -13.64 11.36 11.90
CA GLY A 100 -14.89 11.80 11.25
C GLY A 100 -14.71 12.64 9.99
N GLN A 101 -13.51 12.66 9.39
CA GLN A 101 -13.25 13.35 8.12
C GLN A 101 -11.97 12.82 7.47
N PHE A 102 -11.80 12.95 6.15
CA PHE A 102 -10.55 12.52 5.50
C PHE A 102 -9.39 13.50 5.77
N PRO A 103 -8.12 13.02 5.86
CA PRO A 103 -6.99 13.87 6.19
C PRO A 103 -6.69 14.99 5.18
N LEU A 104 -6.99 14.76 3.89
CA LEU A 104 -6.75 15.70 2.79
C LEU A 104 -8.04 15.91 1.98
N ALA A 105 -8.26 17.11 1.46
CA ALA A 105 -9.46 17.39 0.64
C ALA A 105 -9.38 16.83 -0.80
N LYS A 106 -8.17 16.61 -1.32
CA LYS A 106 -7.94 16.13 -2.70
C LYS A 106 -6.83 15.06 -2.74
N PRO A 107 -6.99 13.93 -2.05
CA PRO A 107 -6.04 12.83 -2.14
C PRO A 107 -6.11 12.20 -3.54
N HIS A 108 -4.99 11.63 -3.98
CA HIS A 108 -4.91 10.90 -5.24
C HIS A 108 -4.48 9.46 -4.97
N VAL A 109 -5.26 8.50 -5.45
CA VAL A 109 -4.90 7.08 -5.47
C VAL A 109 -4.66 6.65 -6.91
N ARG A 110 -3.54 5.99 -7.17
CA ARG A 110 -3.24 5.38 -8.46
C ARG A 110 -3.26 3.86 -8.33
N ILE A 111 -4.03 3.23 -9.20
CA ILE A 111 -4.22 1.78 -9.21
C ILE A 111 -3.43 1.17 -10.36
N TYR A 112 -2.59 0.21 -10.02
CA TYR A 112 -1.83 -0.62 -10.94
C TYR A 112 -2.39 -2.04 -10.92
N ARG A 113 -2.54 -2.67 -12.10
CA ARG A 113 -2.86 -4.09 -12.14
C ARG A 113 -1.66 -4.90 -11.66
N ALA A 114 -1.90 -5.84 -10.75
CA ALA A 114 -0.96 -6.90 -10.41
C ALA A 114 -1.48 -8.25 -10.93
N ASN A 115 -0.59 -9.05 -11.52
CA ASN A 115 -0.91 -10.41 -11.98
C ASN A 115 -0.20 -11.50 -11.16
N SER A 116 0.60 -11.10 -10.18
CA SER A 116 1.39 -11.99 -9.33
C SER A 116 1.68 -11.34 -7.98
N GLY A 117 2.15 -12.12 -7.01
CA GLY A 117 2.41 -11.69 -5.63
C GLY A 117 1.66 -12.53 -4.60
N SER A 118 2.00 -12.37 -3.32
CA SER A 118 1.51 -13.24 -2.24
C SER A 118 0.13 -12.85 -1.67
N GLY A 119 -0.62 -11.97 -2.33
CA GLY A 119 -1.92 -11.50 -1.83
C GLY A 119 -2.68 -10.63 -2.84
N PRO A 120 -3.89 -10.16 -2.46
CA PRO A 120 -4.76 -9.35 -3.33
C PRO A 120 -4.23 -7.93 -3.56
N VAL A 121 -3.45 -7.38 -2.63
CA VAL A 121 -2.74 -6.10 -2.81
C VAL A 121 -1.26 -6.30 -2.50
N PRO A 122 -0.48 -6.89 -3.43
CA PRO A 122 0.90 -7.30 -3.16
C PRO A 122 1.86 -6.13 -2.91
N TRP A 123 1.48 -4.91 -3.29
CA TRP A 123 2.29 -3.72 -3.07
C TRP A 123 1.42 -2.48 -2.87
N GLY A 124 1.79 -1.68 -1.89
CA GLY A 124 1.28 -0.34 -1.64
C GLY A 124 2.44 0.58 -1.29
N GLN A 125 2.32 1.85 -1.67
CA GLN A 125 3.26 2.87 -1.20
C GLN A 125 2.63 4.25 -1.28
N ILE A 126 3.06 5.12 -0.37
CA ILE A 126 2.80 6.55 -0.48
C ILE A 126 3.95 7.29 -1.18
N ASN A 127 3.63 7.98 -2.26
CA ASN A 127 4.49 8.91 -2.96
C ASN A 127 4.17 10.34 -2.55
N ARG A 128 5.18 11.14 -2.23
CA ARG A 128 4.96 12.54 -1.82
C ARG A 128 5.70 13.59 -2.65
N PRO A 129 5.68 13.55 -4.00
CA PRO A 129 6.15 14.67 -4.81
C PRO A 129 5.04 15.72 -4.96
N ALA A 130 5.19 16.91 -4.35
CA ALA A 130 4.30 18.10 -4.41
C ALA A 130 2.82 17.92 -3.98
N LYS A 131 2.19 16.77 -4.24
CA LYS A 131 0.90 16.30 -3.76
C LYS A 131 1.08 14.85 -3.31
N SER A 132 0.53 14.48 -2.16
CA SER A 132 0.59 13.09 -1.69
C SER A 132 -0.29 12.20 -2.58
N ARG A 133 0.30 11.14 -3.13
CA ARG A 133 -0.36 10.13 -3.97
C ARG A 133 -0.09 8.75 -3.39
N VAL A 134 -1.13 7.91 -3.27
CA VAL A 134 -1.00 6.52 -2.85
C VAL A 134 -1.02 5.64 -4.10
N ASP A 135 -0.01 4.79 -4.28
CA ASP A 135 0.07 3.84 -5.38
C ASP A 135 -0.24 2.45 -4.83
N LEU A 136 -1.26 1.78 -5.39
CA LEU A 136 -1.67 0.44 -4.99
C LEU A 136 -1.61 -0.49 -6.19
N HIS A 137 -1.02 -1.66 -6.01
CA HIS A 137 -1.02 -2.74 -6.99
C HIS A 137 -2.08 -3.75 -6.58
N VAL A 138 -3.12 -3.93 -7.38
CA VAL A 138 -4.28 -4.75 -7.04
C VAL A 138 -4.35 -5.96 -7.97
N ASN A 139 -4.43 -7.15 -7.38
CA ASN A 139 -4.57 -8.41 -8.09
C ASN A 139 -6.04 -8.84 -8.10
N LEU A 140 -6.69 -8.57 -9.23
CA LEU A 140 -8.13 -8.83 -9.45
C LEU A 140 -8.46 -10.29 -9.81
N ASN A 141 -7.46 -11.19 -9.74
CA ASN A 141 -7.72 -12.63 -9.77
C ASN A 141 -8.24 -13.17 -8.44
N PHE A 142 -8.13 -12.40 -7.36
CA PHE A 142 -8.77 -12.71 -6.09
C PHE A 142 -10.23 -12.24 -6.09
N ASP A 143 -11.07 -12.94 -5.33
CA ASP A 143 -12.47 -12.52 -5.16
C ASP A 143 -12.58 -11.23 -4.32
N TYR A 144 -13.73 -10.56 -4.44
CA TYR A 144 -13.97 -9.30 -3.74
C TYR A 144 -13.83 -9.42 -2.21
N PRO A 145 -14.35 -10.48 -1.54
CA PRO A 145 -14.13 -10.65 -0.09
C PRO A 145 -12.65 -10.70 0.28
N THR A 146 -11.80 -11.38 -0.49
CA THR A 146 -10.35 -11.45 -0.23
C THR A 146 -9.68 -10.09 -0.42
N ILE A 147 -10.03 -9.34 -1.48
CA ILE A 147 -9.51 -7.98 -1.71
C ILE A 147 -9.94 -7.04 -0.58
N ARG A 148 -11.22 -7.10 -0.18
CA ARG A 148 -11.81 -6.30 0.89
C ARG A 148 -11.17 -6.59 2.26
N ASP A 149 -10.74 -7.83 2.50
CA ASP A 149 -10.09 -8.22 3.74
C ASP A 149 -8.62 -7.80 3.84
N ASP A 150 -8.03 -7.30 2.75
CA ASP A 150 -6.66 -6.79 2.72
C ASP A 150 -6.48 -5.54 3.60
N TRP A 151 -5.27 -5.33 4.12
CA TRP A 151 -4.95 -4.22 5.04
C TRP A 151 -4.23 -3.07 4.35
N THR A 152 -3.68 -3.30 3.16
CA THR A 152 -2.68 -2.44 2.50
C THR A 152 -3.24 -1.06 2.21
N ALA A 153 -4.43 -0.97 1.62
CA ALA A 153 -5.04 0.33 1.30
C ALA A 153 -5.25 1.20 2.56
N VAL A 154 -5.81 0.63 3.63
CA VAL A 154 -6.01 1.37 4.89
C VAL A 154 -4.68 1.80 5.49
N HIS A 155 -3.64 0.96 5.42
CA HIS A 155 -2.29 1.32 5.86
C HIS A 155 -1.71 2.49 5.08
N GLU A 156 -1.70 2.42 3.74
CA GLU A 156 -1.16 3.49 2.91
C GLU A 156 -1.93 4.80 3.05
N LEU A 157 -3.26 4.74 3.12
CA LEU A 157 -4.10 5.91 3.34
C LEU A 157 -3.89 6.50 4.75
N SER A 158 -3.63 5.66 5.77
CA SER A 158 -3.35 6.11 7.14
C SER A 158 -2.04 6.90 7.25
N HIS A 159 -1.09 6.76 6.32
CA HIS A 159 0.07 7.64 6.26
C HIS A 159 -0.33 9.12 6.04
N LEU A 160 -1.52 9.41 5.50
CA LEU A 160 -1.98 10.78 5.26
C LEU A 160 -2.40 11.52 6.54
N LEU A 161 -2.55 10.80 7.67
CA LEU A 161 -2.91 11.37 8.97
C LEU A 161 -1.81 12.26 9.57
N LEU A 162 -0.56 12.12 9.12
CA LEU A 162 0.59 12.93 9.54
C LEU A 162 1.46 13.32 8.34
N PRO A 163 2.28 14.39 8.43
CA PRO A 163 3.26 14.69 7.41
C PRO A 163 4.35 13.61 7.39
N TYR A 164 5.09 13.57 6.29
CA TYR A 164 6.22 12.65 6.18
C TYR A 164 7.36 13.04 7.11
N ALA A 165 7.77 12.11 7.99
CA ALA A 165 8.83 12.33 8.95
C ALA A 165 10.26 12.18 8.36
N GLY A 166 10.37 11.70 7.12
CA GLY A 166 11.65 11.35 6.51
C GLY A 166 12.07 9.91 6.82
N SER A 167 12.99 9.37 6.01
CA SER A 167 13.36 7.95 6.06
C SER A 167 14.04 7.55 7.38
N ARG A 168 14.80 8.47 7.99
CA ARG A 168 15.50 8.28 9.28
C ARG A 168 14.54 8.12 10.46
N ASP A 169 13.31 8.58 10.32
CA ASP A 169 12.25 8.50 11.33
C ASP A 169 11.03 7.71 10.80
N SER A 170 11.26 6.83 9.82
CA SER A 170 10.18 6.05 9.18
C SER A 170 9.37 5.23 10.18
N TRP A 171 9.97 4.77 11.29
CA TRP A 171 9.26 4.06 12.37
C TRP A 171 8.02 4.80 12.87
N PHE A 172 8.03 6.13 12.85
CA PHE A 172 6.90 6.94 13.31
C PHE A 172 5.76 6.93 12.29
N SER A 173 6.05 7.14 11.00
CA SER A 173 5.00 7.11 9.96
C SER A 173 4.47 5.69 9.70
N GLU A 174 5.36 4.69 9.65
CA GLU A 174 5.02 3.26 9.53
C GLU A 174 4.26 2.75 10.75
N GLY A 175 4.63 3.24 11.93
CA GLY A 175 3.96 2.93 13.18
C GLY A 175 2.52 3.39 13.21
N LEU A 176 2.27 4.63 12.80
CA LEU A 176 0.92 5.19 12.75
C LEU A 176 0.03 4.38 11.82
N ALA A 177 0.52 4.10 10.61
CA ALA A 177 -0.18 3.29 9.63
C ALA A 177 -0.42 1.86 10.12
N SER A 178 0.57 1.25 10.77
CA SER A 178 0.47 -0.10 11.36
C SER A 178 -0.50 -0.18 12.55
N TYR A 179 -0.66 0.91 13.31
CA TYR A 179 -1.68 1.00 14.35
C TYR A 179 -3.08 1.11 13.71
N TYR A 180 -3.28 2.12 12.86
CA TYR A 180 -4.59 2.42 12.31
C TYR A 180 -5.06 1.41 11.26
N GLN A 181 -4.19 0.62 10.61
CA GLN A 181 -4.64 -0.40 9.64
C GLN A 181 -5.68 -1.36 10.23
N ASN A 182 -5.60 -1.67 11.54
CA ASN A 182 -6.56 -2.56 12.19
C ASN A 182 -7.64 -1.78 12.93
N ILE A 183 -7.28 -0.66 13.58
CA ILE A 183 -8.22 0.14 14.36
C ILE A 183 -9.24 0.83 13.45
N ALA A 184 -8.81 1.47 12.36
CA ALA A 184 -9.70 2.12 11.39
C ALA A 184 -10.64 1.10 10.72
N ARG A 185 -10.13 -0.11 10.41
CA ARG A 185 -10.96 -1.21 9.91
C ARG A 185 -12.00 -1.70 10.94
N ALA A 186 -11.66 -1.70 12.23
CA ALA A 186 -12.63 -2.01 13.29
C ALA A 186 -13.70 -0.94 13.41
N ASN A 187 -13.30 0.33 13.39
CA ASN A 187 -14.21 1.48 13.45
C ASN A 187 -15.24 1.47 12.32
N ALA A 188 -14.85 1.06 11.11
CA ALA A 188 -15.76 0.89 9.98
C ALA A 188 -16.50 -0.46 9.92
N GLY A 189 -16.36 -1.32 10.94
CA GLY A 189 -17.01 -2.63 10.97
C GLY A 189 -16.45 -3.65 9.97
N LEU A 190 -15.31 -3.36 9.34
CA LEU A 190 -14.60 -4.30 8.46
C LEU A 190 -13.91 -5.42 9.26
N LEU A 191 -13.62 -5.17 10.53
CA LEU A 191 -13.14 -6.15 11.49
C LEU A 191 -13.99 -6.09 12.76
N SER A 192 -14.21 -7.23 13.39
CA SER A 192 -14.66 -7.22 14.79
C SER A 192 -13.57 -6.65 15.70
N GLU A 193 -13.96 -6.09 16.84
CA GLU A 193 -13.05 -5.63 17.91
C GLU A 193 -11.98 -6.71 18.22
N ARG A 194 -12.41 -7.97 18.38
CA ARG A 194 -11.51 -9.10 18.65
C ARG A 194 -10.49 -9.31 17.53
N GLN A 195 -10.92 -9.30 16.28
CA GLN A 195 -10.01 -9.48 15.14
C GLN A 195 -8.97 -8.36 15.06
N ALA A 196 -9.38 -7.10 15.30
CA ALA A 196 -8.47 -5.97 15.27
C ALA A 196 -7.38 -6.06 16.36
N TRP A 197 -7.77 -6.34 17.61
CA TRP A 197 -6.82 -6.54 18.70
C TRP A 197 -5.92 -7.76 18.49
N GLN A 198 -6.47 -8.86 17.96
CA GLN A 198 -5.69 -10.05 17.64
C GLN A 198 -4.63 -9.78 16.58
N LYS A 199 -4.98 -9.06 15.50
CA LYS A 199 -4.04 -8.68 14.43
C LYS A 199 -2.95 -7.73 14.95
N LEU A 200 -3.31 -6.77 15.80
CA LEU A 200 -2.36 -5.86 16.43
C LEU A 200 -1.37 -6.62 17.34
N TYR A 201 -1.87 -7.52 18.18
CA TYR A 201 -1.03 -8.39 19.01
C TYR A 201 -0.07 -9.26 18.18
N GLN A 202 -0.56 -9.91 17.12
CA GLN A 202 0.29 -10.70 16.23
C GLN A 202 1.37 -9.84 15.57
N GLY A 203 1.06 -8.58 15.26
CA GLY A 203 2.03 -7.59 14.84
C GLY A 203 3.11 -7.34 15.89
N PHE A 204 2.72 -7.03 17.12
CA PHE A 204 3.65 -6.84 18.22
C PHE A 204 4.55 -8.06 18.45
N ARG A 205 4.02 -9.28 18.37
CA ARG A 205 4.83 -10.52 18.41
C ARG A 205 5.89 -10.58 17.33
N ARG A 206 5.57 -10.19 16.08
CA ARG A 206 6.57 -10.11 15.00
C ARG A 206 7.63 -9.04 15.28
N GLY A 207 7.24 -7.92 15.87
CA GLY A 207 8.14 -6.86 16.31
C GLY A 207 9.10 -7.31 17.43
N GLU A 208 8.58 -8.01 18.45
CA GLU A 208 9.36 -8.62 19.53
C GLU A 208 10.36 -9.63 18.97
N GLN A 209 9.91 -10.61 18.18
CA GLN A 209 10.76 -11.63 17.57
C GLN A 209 11.87 -11.01 16.70
N ASN A 210 11.57 -9.94 15.96
CA ASN A 210 12.58 -9.26 15.16
C ASN A 210 13.60 -8.53 16.06
N THR A 211 13.15 -7.95 17.17
CA THR A 211 14.00 -7.28 18.16
C THR A 211 14.93 -8.29 18.84
N GLU A 212 14.41 -9.44 19.28
CA GLU A 212 15.17 -10.55 19.88
C GLU A 212 16.24 -11.08 18.92
N ARG A 213 15.92 -11.19 17.62
CA ARG A 213 16.87 -11.66 16.61
C ARG A 213 18.02 -10.67 16.35
N ARG A 214 17.76 -9.36 16.52
CA ARG A 214 18.68 -8.27 16.16
C ARG A 214 18.56 -7.12 17.15
N THR A 215 19.14 -7.32 18.33
CA THR A 215 19.18 -6.32 19.39
C THR A 215 20.10 -5.15 19.00
N MET A 216 19.54 -3.95 18.99
CA MET A 216 20.23 -2.67 18.67
C MET A 216 19.28 -1.52 19.05
N PRO A 217 19.69 -0.26 19.19
CA PRO A 217 18.74 0.84 19.37
C PRO A 217 17.76 1.00 18.20
N LEU A 218 16.54 1.51 18.43
CA LEU A 218 15.55 1.72 17.35
C LEU A 218 16.10 2.63 16.23
N PHE A 219 16.81 3.70 16.56
CA PHE A 219 17.39 4.60 15.56
C PHE A 219 18.39 3.88 14.63
N GLU A 220 19.06 2.82 15.09
CA GLU A 220 19.95 1.98 14.27
C GLU A 220 19.18 0.98 13.42
N ALA A 221 18.09 0.42 13.97
CA ALA A 221 17.20 -0.48 13.25
C ALA A 221 16.61 0.22 12.00
N VAL A 222 16.26 1.51 12.11
CA VAL A 222 15.77 2.32 10.99
C VAL A 222 16.83 2.50 9.90
N LYS A 223 18.09 2.75 10.28
CA LYS A 223 19.21 2.86 9.32
C LYS A 223 19.49 1.53 8.60
N SER A 224 19.24 0.41 9.27
CA SER A 224 19.46 -0.94 8.76
C SER A 224 18.14 -1.67 8.48
N ARG A 225 17.20 -0.99 7.78
CA ARG A 225 15.82 -1.47 7.58
C ARG A 225 15.71 -2.91 7.07
N ARG A 226 16.62 -3.36 6.20
CA ARG A 226 16.66 -4.75 5.73
C ARG A 226 16.89 -5.70 6.92
N GLY A 227 15.86 -6.49 7.21
CA GLY A 227 15.85 -7.42 8.35
C GLY A 227 15.44 -6.80 9.68
N ASN A 228 14.99 -5.54 9.69
CA ASN A 228 14.44 -4.82 10.85
C ASN A 228 13.03 -4.24 10.59
N THR A 229 12.43 -4.53 9.43
CA THR A 229 11.12 -3.99 9.04
C THR A 229 10.04 -4.24 10.10
N MET A 230 9.90 -5.47 10.60
CA MET A 230 8.87 -5.77 11.60
C MET A 230 9.12 -5.02 12.90
N ARG A 231 10.39 -4.90 13.30
CA ARG A 231 10.75 -4.08 14.46
C ARG A 231 10.32 -2.62 14.28
N ILE A 232 10.62 -2.01 13.14
CA ILE A 232 10.31 -0.60 12.84
C ILE A 232 8.79 -0.34 12.90
N TYR A 233 8.01 -1.16 12.19
CA TYR A 233 6.56 -0.98 12.05
C TYR A 233 5.87 -1.18 13.39
N TRP A 234 6.16 -2.30 14.06
CA TRP A 234 5.42 -2.68 15.26
C TRP A 234 5.89 -1.94 16.51
N THR A 235 7.13 -1.45 16.56
CA THR A 235 7.57 -0.51 17.62
C THR A 235 6.80 0.80 17.51
N GLY A 236 6.64 1.34 16.31
CA GLY A 236 5.85 2.54 16.10
C GLY A 236 4.36 2.35 16.39
N ALA A 237 3.79 1.19 16.03
CA ALA A 237 2.39 0.88 16.37
C ALA A 237 2.19 0.78 17.89
N ALA A 238 3.14 0.16 18.61
CA ALA A 238 3.11 0.10 20.07
C ALA A 238 3.23 1.50 20.69
N TYR A 239 4.08 2.37 20.15
CA TYR A 239 4.18 3.77 20.56
C TYR A 239 2.83 4.50 20.46
N PHE A 240 2.12 4.38 19.33
CA PHE A 240 0.82 5.04 19.16
C PHE A 240 -0.29 4.44 20.01
N LEU A 241 -0.30 3.11 20.21
CA LEU A 241 -1.21 2.48 21.16
C LEU A 241 -0.99 3.04 22.57
N MET A 242 0.27 3.08 23.04
CA MET A 242 0.60 3.59 24.36
C MET A 242 0.22 5.07 24.50
N ALA A 243 0.44 5.88 23.47
CA ALA A 243 0.03 7.28 23.45
C ALA A 243 -1.50 7.43 23.50
N ASP A 244 -2.25 6.68 22.72
CA ASP A 244 -3.72 6.73 22.69
C ASP A 244 -4.32 6.34 24.05
N VAL A 245 -3.83 5.25 24.65
CA VAL A 245 -4.26 4.82 25.99
C VAL A 245 -3.90 5.87 27.05
N ARG A 246 -2.67 6.39 27.03
CA ARG A 246 -2.22 7.41 27.98
C ARG A 246 -3.06 8.68 27.89
N LEU A 247 -3.30 9.20 26.69
CA LEU A 247 -4.16 10.38 26.46
C LEU A 247 -5.55 10.16 27.04
N ARG A 248 -6.17 9.01 26.78
CA ARG A 248 -7.52 8.70 27.29
C ARG A 248 -7.54 8.59 28.80
N GLN A 249 -6.52 8.01 29.42
CA GLN A 249 -6.48 7.88 30.87
C GLN A 249 -6.22 9.21 31.58
N GLU A 250 -5.22 9.97 31.14
CA GLU A 250 -4.85 11.25 31.77
C GLU A 250 -5.94 12.31 31.62
N SER A 251 -6.78 12.18 30.59
CA SER A 251 -7.89 13.09 30.32
C SER A 251 -9.27 12.56 30.70
N ASN A 252 -9.37 11.40 31.37
CA ASN A 252 -10.64 10.72 31.67
C ASN A 252 -11.55 10.55 30.43
N GLY A 253 -10.95 10.22 29.28
CA GLY A 253 -11.62 9.95 28.02
C GLY A 253 -11.88 11.19 27.15
N LEU A 254 -11.54 12.40 27.61
CA LEU A 254 -11.77 13.65 26.86
C LEU A 254 -10.83 13.81 25.66
N GLN A 255 -9.65 13.18 25.70
CA GLN A 255 -8.68 13.16 24.62
C GLN A 255 -8.35 11.74 24.19
N SER A 256 -7.99 11.61 22.91
CA SER A 256 -7.51 10.39 22.28
C SER A 256 -6.47 10.74 21.22
N LEU A 257 -5.75 9.75 20.71
CA LEU A 257 -4.89 9.98 19.55
C LEU A 257 -5.69 10.54 18.37
N ALA A 258 -6.90 10.01 18.13
CA ALA A 258 -7.82 10.49 17.12
C ALA A 258 -8.17 11.99 17.28
N SER A 259 -8.51 12.43 18.49
CA SER A 259 -8.87 13.84 18.72
C SER A 259 -7.66 14.78 18.57
N VAL A 260 -6.46 14.36 18.97
CA VAL A 260 -5.22 15.13 18.76
C VAL A 260 -4.87 15.20 17.27
N LEU A 261 -5.03 14.11 16.52
CA LEU A 261 -4.81 14.11 15.07
C LEU A 261 -5.85 14.96 14.33
N LYS A 262 -7.10 15.02 14.81
CA LYS A 262 -8.13 15.94 14.28
C LYS A 262 -7.68 17.39 14.40
N GLN A 263 -7.16 17.78 15.56
CA GLN A 263 -6.61 19.12 15.79
C GLN A 263 -5.36 19.36 14.93
N TYR A 264 -4.50 18.36 14.78
CA TYR A 264 -3.32 18.44 13.91
C TYR A 264 -3.72 18.69 12.45
N ARG A 265 -4.70 17.95 11.94
CA ARG A 265 -5.25 18.18 10.60
C ARG A 265 -5.67 19.63 10.42
N ALA A 266 -6.44 20.18 11.36
CA ALA A 266 -6.97 21.54 11.26
C ALA A 266 -5.89 22.63 11.23
N CYS A 267 -4.79 22.47 11.98
CA CYS A 267 -3.74 23.49 12.05
C CYS A 267 -2.66 23.35 10.98
N CYS A 268 -2.45 22.13 10.50
CA CYS A 268 -1.12 21.73 10.02
C CYS A 268 -1.17 20.86 8.77
N LEU A 269 -2.35 20.44 8.30
CA LEU A 269 -2.53 19.77 7.01
C LEU A 269 -3.36 20.65 6.04
N PRO A 270 -3.12 20.55 4.72
CA PRO A 270 -2.14 19.70 4.06
C PRO A 270 -0.71 20.22 4.25
N ASN A 271 0.25 19.31 4.45
CA ASN A 271 1.67 19.64 4.43
C ASN A 271 2.41 18.60 3.59
N HIS A 272 2.90 19.05 2.43
CA HIS A 272 3.59 18.20 1.46
C HIS A 272 5.11 18.17 1.68
N ASN A 273 5.62 18.91 2.66
CA ASN A 273 7.04 18.91 3.00
C ASN A 273 7.38 17.77 3.96
N THR A 274 8.66 17.39 3.95
CA THR A 274 9.21 16.54 5.02
C THR A 274 9.31 17.37 6.30
N VAL A 275 8.72 16.87 7.40
CA VAL A 275 8.75 17.53 8.71
C VAL A 275 9.54 16.65 9.68
N PRO A 276 10.63 17.14 10.30
CA PRO A 276 11.38 16.36 11.27
C PRO A 276 10.49 15.80 12.38
N VAL A 277 10.66 14.53 12.75
CA VAL A 277 9.74 13.84 13.69
C VAL A 277 9.57 14.58 15.01
N LEU A 278 10.65 15.16 15.56
CA LEU A 278 10.62 15.91 16.81
C LEU A 278 9.74 17.16 16.73
N ARG A 279 9.63 17.80 15.55
CA ARG A 279 8.70 18.93 15.36
C ARG A 279 7.25 18.45 15.38
N THR A 280 6.97 17.32 14.75
CA THR A 280 5.64 16.70 14.77
C THR A 280 5.27 16.29 16.20
N ILE A 281 6.16 15.60 16.91
CA ILE A 281 5.97 15.21 18.33
C ILE A 281 5.71 16.42 19.21
N LYS A 282 6.54 17.46 19.11
CA LYS A 282 6.34 18.71 19.86
C LYS A 282 4.96 19.32 19.58
N LYS A 283 4.50 19.28 18.34
CA LYS A 283 3.19 19.80 17.97
C LYS A 283 2.05 18.93 18.54
N LEU A 284 2.19 17.61 18.55
CA LEU A 284 1.20 16.69 19.16
C LEU A 284 1.11 16.89 20.68
N ASP A 285 2.24 17.09 21.36
CA ASP A 285 2.29 17.45 22.79
C ASP A 285 1.59 18.80 23.06
N GLN A 286 1.85 19.82 22.24
CA GLN A 286 1.15 21.11 22.33
C GLN A 286 -0.36 20.99 22.15
N LEU A 287 -0.82 20.20 21.17
CA LEU A 287 -2.25 20.02 20.88
C LEU A 287 -2.97 19.16 21.93
N SER A 288 -2.27 18.24 22.58
CA SER A 288 -2.80 17.46 23.70
C SER A 288 -2.68 18.19 25.04
N ASN A 289 -1.90 19.27 25.11
CA ASN A 289 -1.47 19.90 26.37
C ASN A 289 -0.84 18.86 27.34
N SER A 290 -0.02 17.97 26.80
CA SER A 290 0.65 16.90 27.55
C SER A 290 2.11 16.74 27.09
N LYS A 291 2.85 15.83 27.74
CA LYS A 291 4.17 15.39 27.28
C LYS A 291 4.16 13.92 26.80
N THR A 292 2.97 13.38 26.54
CA THR A 292 2.78 11.97 26.21
C THR A 292 3.68 11.52 25.05
N PHE A 293 3.75 12.31 23.98
CA PHE A 293 4.47 11.92 22.78
C PHE A 293 5.98 12.06 22.94
N SER A 294 6.47 13.14 23.56
CA SER A 294 7.92 13.35 23.77
C SER A 294 8.51 12.39 24.80
N GLU A 295 7.81 12.10 25.89
CA GLU A 295 8.29 11.15 26.91
C GLU A 295 8.36 9.73 26.35
N LEU A 296 7.34 9.28 25.64
CA LEU A 296 7.36 7.97 24.96
C LEU A 296 8.48 7.91 23.92
N TYR A 297 8.74 9.00 23.20
CA TYR A 297 9.82 9.06 22.21
C TYR A 297 11.18 8.88 22.87
N GLN A 298 11.43 9.59 23.98
CA GLN A 298 12.68 9.49 24.73
C GLN A 298 12.93 8.08 25.27
N GLN A 299 11.87 7.39 25.69
CA GLN A 299 11.95 6.00 26.15
C GLN A 299 12.30 5.01 25.03
N ILE A 300 11.82 5.26 23.81
CA ILE A 300 11.82 4.26 22.74
C ILE A 300 12.99 4.41 21.77
N ILE A 301 13.38 5.64 21.40
CA ILE A 301 14.30 5.84 20.27
C ILE A 301 15.69 5.22 20.48
N ASN A 302 16.18 5.24 21.72
CA ASN A 302 17.48 4.66 22.11
C ASN A 302 17.35 3.25 22.71
N SER A 303 16.13 2.76 22.89
CA SER A 303 15.90 1.44 23.49
C SER A 303 16.30 0.32 22.55
N GLN A 304 16.95 -0.69 23.12
CA GLN A 304 17.22 -1.96 22.45
C GLN A 304 16.07 -2.96 22.59
N GLN A 305 15.14 -2.68 23.49
CA GLN A 305 13.99 -3.53 23.79
C GLN A 305 12.76 -3.11 22.96
N PHE A 306 11.85 -4.05 22.74
CA PHE A 306 10.54 -3.73 22.19
C PHE A 306 9.71 -2.98 23.24
N PRO A 307 8.86 -1.99 22.86
CA PRO A 307 8.05 -1.27 23.83
C PRO A 307 7.16 -2.20 24.66
N ASP A 308 7.05 -1.94 25.96
CA ASP A 308 6.19 -2.71 26.87
C ASP A 308 4.72 -2.32 26.70
N TYR A 309 4.09 -2.79 25.62
CA TYR A 309 2.68 -2.57 25.32
C TYR A 309 1.74 -3.35 26.26
N LYS A 310 2.26 -4.28 27.07
CA LYS A 310 1.44 -5.15 27.94
C LYS A 310 0.72 -4.35 29.01
N LYS A 311 1.32 -3.25 29.50
CA LYS A 311 0.66 -2.30 30.40
C LYS A 311 -0.56 -1.66 29.74
N ALA A 312 -0.42 -1.21 28.50
CA ALA A 312 -1.55 -0.67 27.74
C ALA A 312 -2.64 -1.73 27.52
N PHE A 313 -2.27 -2.97 27.20
CA PHE A 313 -3.22 -4.08 27.08
C PHE A 313 -3.98 -4.35 28.40
N ALA A 314 -3.28 -4.41 29.52
CA ALA A 314 -3.91 -4.63 30.83
C ALA A 314 -4.89 -3.51 31.19
N GLN A 315 -4.57 -2.26 30.87
CA GLN A 315 -5.44 -1.09 31.05
C GLN A 315 -6.70 -1.18 30.17
N LEU A 316 -6.60 -1.79 28.98
CA LEU A 316 -7.72 -2.07 28.09
C LEU A 316 -8.48 -3.36 28.46
N GLY A 317 -8.08 -4.04 29.53
CA GLY A 317 -8.66 -5.34 29.89
C GLY A 317 -8.41 -6.40 28.83
N ILE A 318 -7.30 -6.30 28.11
CA ILE A 318 -6.84 -7.30 27.14
C ILE A 318 -5.80 -8.17 27.85
N ASP A 319 -6.11 -9.45 27.94
CA ASP A 319 -5.16 -10.50 28.34
C ASP A 319 -4.82 -11.37 27.12
N VAL A 320 -3.66 -12.01 27.14
CA VAL A 320 -3.23 -12.91 26.07
C VAL A 320 -2.98 -14.29 26.66
N ARG A 321 -3.77 -15.27 26.19
CA ARG A 321 -3.63 -16.67 26.61
C ARG A 321 -3.46 -17.55 25.39
N TRP A 322 -2.42 -18.38 25.38
CA TRP A 322 -2.15 -19.31 24.29
C TRP A 322 -2.08 -18.62 22.92
N GLY A 323 -1.57 -17.39 22.87
CA GLY A 323 -1.47 -16.59 21.64
C GLY A 323 -2.77 -15.90 21.18
N GLY A 324 -3.87 -16.06 21.91
CA GLY A 324 -5.16 -15.43 21.62
C GLY A 324 -5.51 -14.30 22.59
N VAL A 325 -6.04 -13.19 22.08
CA VAL A 325 -6.56 -12.09 22.91
C VAL A 325 -7.86 -12.49 23.61
N ARG A 326 -7.95 -12.15 24.89
CA ARG A 326 -9.11 -12.33 25.77
C ARG A 326 -9.47 -11.00 26.39
N PHE A 327 -10.75 -10.77 26.57
CA PHE A 327 -11.26 -9.52 27.12
C PHE A 327 -11.78 -9.74 28.53
N SER A 328 -11.43 -8.83 29.41
CA SER A 328 -12.08 -8.66 30.70
C SER A 328 -13.47 -8.06 30.51
N ASP A 329 -14.40 -8.52 31.36
CA ASP A 329 -15.76 -7.99 31.48
C ASP A 329 -15.85 -6.79 32.46
N GLU A 330 -14.71 -6.32 32.98
CA GLU A 330 -14.65 -5.10 33.79
C GLU A 330 -15.10 -3.89 32.96
N GLN A 331 -16.20 -3.27 33.37
CA GLN A 331 -16.93 -2.28 32.58
C GLN A 331 -16.05 -1.10 32.13
N THR A 332 -15.25 -0.52 33.02
CA THR A 332 -14.37 0.62 32.70
C THR A 332 -13.33 0.26 31.63
N LYS A 333 -12.73 -0.93 31.72
CA LYS A 333 -11.74 -1.41 30.74
C LYS A 333 -12.38 -1.73 29.40
N GLN A 334 -13.58 -2.34 29.44
CA GLN A 334 -14.38 -2.59 28.24
C GLN A 334 -14.74 -1.29 27.53
N GLN A 335 -15.23 -0.28 28.25
CA GLN A 335 -15.57 1.03 27.69
C GLN A 335 -14.34 1.70 27.06
N LEU A 336 -13.20 1.70 27.75
CA LEU A 336 -11.96 2.26 27.23
C LEU A 336 -11.51 1.54 25.94
N ARG A 337 -11.50 0.20 25.93
CA ARG A 337 -11.13 -0.60 24.76
C ARG A 337 -12.07 -0.39 23.57
N GLN A 338 -13.37 -0.32 23.82
CA GLN A 338 -14.35 -0.04 22.78
C GLN A 338 -14.24 1.39 22.26
N SER A 339 -13.85 2.36 23.09
CA SER A 339 -13.65 3.75 22.65
C SER A 339 -12.49 3.93 21.65
N ILE A 340 -11.63 2.92 21.51
CA ILE A 340 -10.54 2.88 20.51
C ILE A 340 -11.02 2.25 19.20
N THR A 341 -11.86 1.21 19.27
CA THR A 341 -12.25 0.35 18.14
C THR A 341 -13.67 0.59 17.61
N LYS A 342 -14.33 1.63 18.13
CA LYS A 342 -15.57 2.18 17.60
C LYS A 342 -15.25 3.55 16.98
N PRO A 343 -16.01 3.97 15.95
CA PRO A 343 -15.83 5.30 15.39
C PRO A 343 -16.04 6.34 16.50
N ALA A 344 -15.31 7.45 16.42
CA ALA A 344 -15.57 8.58 17.31
C ALA A 344 -17.02 9.01 17.11
N SER A 345 -17.83 8.99 18.18
CA SER A 345 -19.19 9.53 18.13
C SER A 345 -19.13 10.96 17.60
N GLN A 346 -19.93 11.26 16.57
CA GLN A 346 -20.02 12.59 15.98
C GLN A 346 -20.49 13.63 16.98
#